data_AF-A0AAN6N8X9-F1
#
_entry.id   AF-A0AAN6N8X9-F1
#
_cell.length_a   1.000
_cell.length_b   1.000
_cell.length_c   1.000
_cell.angle_alpha   90.00
_cell.angle_beta   90.00
_cell.angle_gamma   90.00
#
_symmetry.space_group_name_H-M   'P 1'
#
loop_
_entity.id
_entity.type
_entity.pdbx_description
1 polymer ?
#
loop_
_entity_poly.entity_id
_entity_poly.type
_entity_poly.pdbx_seq_one_letter_code
_entity_poly.pdbx_strand_id
1 'polypeptide(L)'
;MAGTKPAHLEPSQLGTKEYWESVYDREVLNHSSNPADEGTVWFDDSDAESRMVTFLDQHHGDDRFGLDKETASVLDLGCGNGSLLFALHDDGWESSNLLGVDYSSLSVALAKQIYRTRYLYQTGCEGEEDENDSTATQNGTDDDDDDDDQTTQTDNTNPRTEIGQRGEEEEEEQQQEEGEEKKETGEEEEEEKEEKEEGVRFQVWDVLHDPHLPSPTPHSGDDSSGWDVVLDKGTFDAVCLSGLPDVEVRYASRVRSLLRPGGIFLVTSCNWTEAELQAWFEDLPDPDTHGRLQQAGRIEYPSFSFGGVKGQTVSSICFQKS
;
A
#
# COMPACT_ATOMS: atom_id res chain seq x y z
N MET A 1 7.76 37.92 12.30
CA MET A 1 6.75 38.50 11.41
C MET A 1 5.95 37.32 10.90
N ALA A 2 4.61 37.33 11.00
CA ALA A 2 3.83 36.29 10.36
C ALA A 2 4.14 36.34 8.86
N GLY A 3 4.70 35.25 8.32
CA GLY A 3 4.91 35.13 6.88
C GLY A 3 3.58 35.28 6.17
N THR A 4 3.58 35.89 4.99
CA THR A 4 2.42 35.79 4.09
C THR A 4 2.17 34.32 3.79
N LYS A 5 0.95 33.83 4.00
CA LYS A 5 0.59 32.45 3.65
C LYS A 5 0.95 32.17 2.19
N PRO A 6 1.46 30.96 1.87
CA PRO A 6 1.73 30.58 0.49
C PRO A 6 0.46 30.65 -0.36
N ALA A 7 0.63 30.87 -1.66
CA ALA A 7 -0.48 30.79 -2.59
C ALA A 7 -0.90 29.32 -2.77
N HIS A 8 -2.19 29.06 -2.90
CA HIS A 8 -2.71 27.74 -3.25
C HIS A 8 -2.19 27.30 -4.62
N LEU A 9 -2.02 25.99 -4.82
CA LEU A 9 -1.67 25.45 -6.13
C LEU A 9 -2.88 25.49 -7.06
N GLU A 10 -2.61 25.69 -8.35
CA GLU A 10 -3.64 25.55 -9.38
C GLU A 10 -4.01 24.06 -9.56
N PRO A 11 -5.29 23.72 -9.72
CA PRO A 11 -5.70 22.34 -9.87
C PRO A 11 -5.06 21.66 -11.09
N SER A 12 -4.76 20.37 -10.97
CA SER A 12 -4.23 19.58 -12.08
C SER A 12 -4.73 18.14 -12.07
N GLN A 13 -4.45 17.39 -13.14
CA GLN A 13 -4.80 15.96 -13.19
C GLN A 13 -4.15 15.16 -12.05
N LEU A 14 -2.94 15.53 -11.59
CA LEU A 14 -2.27 14.86 -10.48
C LEU A 14 -3.02 15.01 -9.15
N GLY A 15 -4.00 15.91 -9.06
CA GLY A 15 -4.84 16.05 -7.87
C GLY A 15 -6.16 15.29 -7.93
N THR A 16 -6.42 14.51 -8.99
CA THR A 16 -7.69 13.79 -9.13
C THR A 16 -7.55 12.30 -8.86
N LYS A 17 -8.59 11.69 -8.30
CA LYS A 17 -8.62 10.25 -8.04
C LYS A 17 -8.48 9.45 -9.33
N GLU A 18 -9.14 9.91 -10.39
CA GLU A 18 -9.23 9.21 -11.67
C GLU A 18 -7.86 9.07 -12.33
N TYR A 19 -7.00 10.09 -12.21
CA TYR A 19 -5.62 9.99 -12.69
C TYR A 19 -4.88 8.86 -11.97
N TRP A 20 -4.91 8.85 -10.64
CA TRP A 20 -4.21 7.85 -9.83
C TRP A 20 -4.78 6.45 -10.01
N GLU A 21 -6.10 6.28 -10.04
CA GLU A 21 -6.71 4.98 -10.33
C GLU A 21 -6.29 4.44 -11.70
N SER A 22 -6.17 5.29 -12.72
CA SER A 22 -5.68 4.85 -14.04
C SER A 22 -4.21 4.43 -14.05
N VAL A 23 -3.38 5.05 -13.21
CA VAL A 23 -1.97 4.66 -13.03
C VAL A 23 -1.90 3.31 -12.34
N TYR A 24 -2.56 3.17 -11.19
CA TYR A 24 -2.50 1.97 -10.37
C TYR A 24 -3.16 0.76 -11.04
N ASP A 25 -4.25 0.94 -11.79
CA ASP A 25 -4.86 -0.13 -12.59
C ASP A 25 -3.84 -0.75 -13.55
N ARG A 26 -3.09 0.09 -14.27
CA ARG A 26 -2.04 -0.36 -15.18
C ARG A 26 -0.89 -1.03 -14.43
N GLU A 27 -0.46 -0.49 -13.30
CA GLU A 27 0.66 -1.04 -12.54
C GLU A 27 0.33 -2.40 -11.91
N VAL A 28 -0.90 -2.60 -11.42
CA VAL A 28 -1.38 -3.92 -10.95
C VAL A 28 -1.33 -4.95 -12.08
N LEU A 29 -1.81 -4.59 -13.28
CA LEU A 29 -1.78 -5.48 -14.44
C LEU A 29 -0.34 -5.80 -14.90
N ASN A 30 0.53 -4.78 -14.88
CA ASN A 30 1.94 -4.94 -15.22
C ASN A 30 2.64 -5.88 -14.24
N HIS A 31 2.51 -5.65 -12.93
CA HIS A 31 3.16 -6.48 -11.91
C HIS A 31 2.65 -7.94 -11.95
N SER A 32 1.35 -8.13 -12.21
CA SER A 32 0.76 -9.46 -12.40
C SER A 32 1.35 -10.21 -13.59
N SER A 33 1.76 -9.50 -14.64
CA SER A 33 2.36 -10.08 -15.85
C SER A 33 3.88 -10.20 -15.75
N ASN A 34 4.53 -9.36 -14.96
CA ASN A 34 5.96 -9.31 -14.74
C ASN A 34 6.24 -8.92 -13.28
N PRO A 35 6.55 -9.88 -12.39
CA PRO A 35 6.79 -9.60 -10.98
C PRO A 35 7.98 -8.65 -10.69
N ALA A 36 8.85 -8.39 -11.67
CA ALA A 36 9.92 -7.41 -11.55
C ALA A 36 9.48 -5.96 -11.87
N ASP A 37 8.29 -5.76 -12.44
CA ASP A 37 7.68 -4.43 -12.61
C ASP A 37 6.89 -4.09 -11.35
N GLU A 38 7.45 -3.24 -10.50
CA GLU A 38 6.86 -2.84 -9.21
C GLU A 38 6.16 -1.48 -9.29
N GLY A 39 5.88 -1.00 -10.49
CA GLY A 39 5.29 0.32 -10.70
C GLY A 39 6.27 1.48 -10.50
N THR A 40 5.71 2.69 -10.50
CA THR A 40 6.50 3.92 -10.50
C THR A 40 6.88 4.34 -9.09
N VAL A 41 8.18 4.44 -8.81
CA VAL A 41 8.69 5.09 -7.59
C VAL A 41 8.75 6.60 -7.83
N TRP A 42 7.85 7.34 -7.20
CA TRP A 42 7.84 8.80 -7.29
C TRP A 42 9.03 9.40 -6.53
N PHE A 43 9.60 10.47 -7.13
CA PHE A 43 10.81 11.18 -6.67
C PHE A 43 12.12 10.38 -6.71
N ASP A 44 12.18 9.30 -7.48
CA ASP A 44 13.39 8.50 -7.69
C ASP A 44 14.55 9.31 -8.28
N ASP A 45 14.24 10.28 -9.15
CA ASP A 45 15.22 11.21 -9.73
C ASP A 45 15.95 12.09 -8.69
N SER A 46 15.34 12.29 -7.54
CA SER A 46 15.88 13.04 -6.40
C SER A 46 16.43 12.12 -5.31
N ASP A 47 16.32 10.80 -5.46
CA ASP A 47 16.69 9.78 -4.46
C ASP A 47 16.00 10.01 -3.10
N ALA A 48 14.75 10.51 -3.15
CA ALA A 48 14.03 10.95 -1.95
C ALA A 48 13.80 9.81 -0.95
N GLU A 49 13.48 8.61 -1.44
CA GLU A 49 13.26 7.42 -0.62
C GLU A 49 14.49 7.05 0.20
N SER A 50 15.63 6.79 -0.46
CA SER A 50 16.88 6.43 0.21
C SER A 50 17.30 7.49 1.23
N ARG A 51 17.07 8.77 0.92
CA ARG A 51 17.39 9.87 1.81
C ARG A 51 16.46 9.96 3.02
N MET A 52 15.17 9.66 2.86
CA MET A 52 14.22 9.58 3.98
C MET A 52 14.60 8.42 4.92
N VAL A 53 14.90 7.24 4.37
CA VAL A 53 15.39 6.10 5.15
C VAL A 53 16.68 6.45 5.89
N THR A 54 17.67 7.04 5.19
CA THR A 54 18.94 7.49 5.79
C THR A 54 18.72 8.51 6.91
N PHE A 55 17.78 9.45 6.73
CA PHE A 55 17.45 10.43 7.76
C PHE A 55 16.92 9.74 9.03
N LEU A 56 16.01 8.77 8.88
CA LEU A 56 15.45 8.04 10.02
C LEU A 56 16.51 7.15 10.69
N ASP A 57 17.37 6.48 9.93
CA ASP A 57 18.49 5.68 10.45
C ASP A 57 19.49 6.53 11.25
N GLN A 58 19.81 7.74 10.79
CA GLN A 58 20.67 8.68 11.53
C GLN A 58 20.07 9.14 12.87
N HIS A 59 18.75 9.05 13.00
CA HIS A 59 18.00 9.40 14.21
C HIS A 59 17.55 8.18 15.02
N HIS A 60 17.90 6.97 14.58
CA HIS A 60 17.71 5.75 15.37
C HIS A 60 18.65 5.75 16.59
N GLY A 61 18.09 5.54 17.78
CA GLY A 61 18.82 5.48 19.03
C GLY A 61 19.36 6.84 19.52
N ASP A 62 18.96 7.95 18.88
CA ASP A 62 19.35 9.28 19.32
C ASP A 62 18.39 9.86 20.38
N ASP A 63 18.89 10.77 21.22
CA ASP A 63 18.08 11.42 22.27
C ASP A 63 17.11 12.49 21.71
N ARG A 64 17.19 12.78 20.41
CA ARG A 64 16.46 13.90 19.80
C ARG A 64 15.03 13.52 19.49
N PHE A 65 14.86 12.40 18.80
CA PHE A 65 13.56 11.86 18.42
C PHE A 65 13.25 10.58 19.19
N GLY A 66 14.26 9.90 19.74
CA GLY A 66 14.05 8.68 20.51
C GLY A 66 13.50 7.53 19.66
N LEU A 67 13.83 7.51 18.36
CA LEU A 67 13.33 6.49 17.43
C LEU A 67 14.09 5.18 17.64
N ASP A 68 13.36 4.08 17.72
CA ASP A 68 13.91 2.74 17.78
C ASP A 68 13.29 1.90 16.67
N LYS A 69 14.11 1.29 15.80
CA LYS A 69 13.64 0.48 14.68
C LYS A 69 12.77 -0.70 15.14
N GLU A 70 12.98 -1.21 16.36
CA GLU A 70 12.22 -2.34 16.91
C GLU A 70 10.84 -1.95 17.46
N THR A 71 10.64 -0.68 17.81
CA THR A 71 9.43 -0.26 18.57
C THR A 71 8.71 0.96 18.00
N ALA A 72 9.34 1.75 17.14
CA ALA A 72 8.75 2.94 16.58
C ALA A 72 7.65 2.58 15.56
N SER A 73 6.51 3.25 15.71
CA SER A 73 5.37 3.13 14.80
C SER A 73 5.48 4.10 13.61
N VAL A 74 5.37 3.58 12.39
CA VAL A 74 5.53 4.37 11.16
C VAL A 74 4.28 4.29 10.29
N LEU A 75 3.76 5.46 9.91
CA LEU A 75 2.66 5.62 8.96
C LEU A 75 3.18 6.32 7.70
N ASP A 76 2.97 5.72 6.53
CA ASP A 76 3.25 6.33 5.23
C ASP A 76 1.95 6.78 4.54
N LEU A 77 1.81 8.09 4.33
CA LEU A 77 0.63 8.72 3.73
C LEU A 77 0.74 8.73 2.21
N GLY A 78 -0.23 8.13 1.53
CA GLY A 78 -0.23 7.94 0.08
C GLY A 78 0.91 7.02 -0.34
N CYS A 79 0.91 5.81 0.23
CA CYS A 79 2.03 4.88 0.12
C CYS A 79 2.32 4.39 -1.30
N GLY A 80 1.40 4.59 -2.26
CA GLY A 80 1.59 4.14 -3.63
C GLY A 80 1.85 2.64 -3.71
N ASN A 81 2.89 2.25 -4.45
CA ASN A 81 3.34 0.87 -4.56
C ASN A 81 4.00 0.32 -3.27
N GLY A 82 4.14 1.10 -2.21
CA GLY A 82 4.71 0.69 -0.92
C GLY A 82 6.23 0.74 -0.83
N SER A 83 6.93 1.26 -1.85
CA SER A 83 8.40 1.20 -1.95
C SER A 83 9.12 1.77 -0.73
N LEU A 84 8.62 2.88 -0.16
CA LEU A 84 9.24 3.51 1.01
C LEU A 84 9.17 2.62 2.25
N LEU A 85 8.04 1.92 2.46
CA LEU A 85 7.91 0.99 3.58
C LEU A 85 8.73 -0.28 3.38
N PHE A 86 8.89 -0.74 2.13
CA PHE A 86 9.80 -1.85 1.82
C PHE A 86 11.25 -1.46 2.10
N ALA A 87 11.66 -0.25 1.74
CA ALA A 87 13.00 0.25 2.04
C ALA A 87 13.25 0.36 3.56
N LEU A 88 12.26 0.76 4.35
CA LEU A 88 12.35 0.74 5.82
C LEU A 88 12.42 -0.68 6.38
N HIS A 89 11.59 -1.59 5.87
CA HIS A 89 11.62 -3.00 6.25
C HIS A 89 12.99 -3.63 5.97
N ASP A 90 13.53 -3.41 4.77
CA ASP A 90 14.85 -3.89 4.35
C ASP A 90 15.99 -3.28 5.19
N ASP A 91 15.79 -2.06 5.72
CA ASP A 91 16.70 -1.35 6.62
C ASP A 91 16.57 -1.79 8.11
N GLY A 92 15.71 -2.78 8.39
CA GLY A 92 15.57 -3.44 9.69
C GLY A 92 14.53 -2.83 10.62
N TRP A 93 13.60 -2.03 10.11
CA TRP A 93 12.45 -1.56 10.88
C TRP A 93 11.45 -2.72 11.10
N GLU A 94 10.89 -2.80 12.31
CA GLU A 94 9.91 -3.83 12.68
C GLU A 94 8.66 -3.72 11.79
N SER A 95 8.50 -4.70 10.90
CA SER A 95 7.47 -4.74 9.86
C SER A 95 6.07 -4.56 10.42
N SER A 96 5.76 -5.16 11.57
CA SER A 96 4.42 -5.06 12.18
C SER A 96 4.04 -3.64 12.58
N ASN A 97 5.04 -2.75 12.68
CA ASN A 97 4.89 -1.35 13.08
C ASN A 97 4.80 -0.41 11.88
N LEU A 98 4.92 -0.93 10.66
CA LEU A 98 4.85 -0.18 9.41
C LEU A 98 3.42 -0.29 8.83
N LEU A 99 2.79 0.86 8.59
CA LEU A 99 1.49 0.94 7.90
C LEU A 99 1.56 1.91 6.72
N GLY A 100 1.21 1.42 5.54
CA GLY A 100 0.95 2.24 4.37
C GLY A 100 -0.53 2.51 4.21
N VAL A 101 -0.89 3.78 3.97
CA VAL A 101 -2.26 4.14 3.63
C VAL A 101 -2.33 4.84 2.28
N ASP A 102 -3.39 4.56 1.52
CA ASP A 102 -3.64 5.24 0.26
C ASP A 102 -5.14 5.45 0.03
N TYR A 103 -5.50 6.52 -0.66
CA TYR A 103 -6.88 6.81 -1.06
C TYR A 103 -7.41 5.82 -2.12
N SER A 104 -6.50 5.21 -2.90
CA SER A 104 -6.80 4.24 -3.94
C SER A 104 -6.72 2.81 -3.42
N SER A 105 -7.78 2.04 -3.58
CA SER A 105 -7.76 0.59 -3.32
C SER A 105 -6.83 -0.17 -4.26
N LEU A 106 -6.63 0.32 -5.48
CA LEU A 106 -5.69 -0.27 -6.44
C LEU A 106 -4.23 -0.06 -6.03
N SER A 107 -3.92 1.09 -5.42
CA SER A 107 -2.60 1.37 -4.83
C SER A 107 -2.29 0.36 -3.71
N VAL A 108 -3.22 0.21 -2.77
CA VAL A 108 -3.12 -0.77 -1.68
C VAL A 108 -3.01 -2.19 -2.20
N ALA A 109 -3.78 -2.55 -3.24
CA ALA A 109 -3.69 -3.86 -3.87
C ALA A 109 -2.31 -4.11 -4.50
N LEU A 110 -1.75 -3.13 -5.21
CA LEU A 110 -0.42 -3.19 -5.79
C LEU A 110 0.65 -3.39 -4.71
N ALA A 111 0.63 -2.58 -3.65
CA ALA A 111 1.59 -2.68 -2.55
C ALA A 111 1.53 -4.06 -1.87
N LYS A 112 0.33 -4.57 -1.59
CA LYS A 112 0.16 -5.94 -1.05
C LYS A 112 0.68 -7.02 -2.00
N GLN A 113 0.50 -6.84 -3.31
CA GLN A 113 1.00 -7.79 -4.32
C GLN A 113 2.53 -7.81 -4.37
N ILE A 114 3.17 -6.62 -4.40
CA ILE A 114 4.63 -6.49 -4.40
C ILE A 114 5.21 -7.08 -3.10
N TYR A 115 4.61 -6.76 -1.95
CA TYR A 115 5.05 -7.31 -0.66
C TYR A 115 5.04 -8.85 -0.66
N ARG A 116 3.95 -9.46 -1.13
CA ARG A 116 3.85 -10.93 -1.25
C ARG A 116 4.93 -11.50 -2.17
N THR A 117 5.12 -10.90 -3.35
CA THR A 117 6.12 -11.32 -4.34
C THR A 117 7.54 -11.26 -3.77
N ARG A 118 7.88 -10.17 -3.06
CA ARG A 118 9.22 -9.96 -2.50
C ARG A 118 9.51 -10.86 -1.31
N TYR A 119 8.58 -10.95 -0.35
CA TYR A 119 8.92 -11.43 0.99
C TYR A 119 8.25 -12.76 1.37
N LEU A 120 7.09 -13.08 0.80
CA LEU A 120 6.32 -14.26 1.20
C LEU A 120 6.45 -15.44 0.23
N TYR A 121 6.59 -15.19 -1.08
CA TYR A 121 6.77 -16.28 -2.05
C TYR A 121 8.20 -16.84 -2.08
N GLN A 122 9.21 -16.10 -1.63
CA GLN A 122 10.59 -16.57 -1.60
C GLN A 122 10.88 -17.52 -0.42
N THR A 123 10.13 -17.42 0.68
CA THR A 123 10.32 -18.24 1.89
C THR A 123 9.59 -19.60 1.84
N GLY A 124 8.77 -19.86 0.81
CA GLY A 124 7.98 -21.10 0.66
C GLY A 124 8.63 -22.24 -0.13
N CYS A 125 9.87 -22.10 -0.63
CA CYS A 125 10.52 -23.08 -1.51
C CYS A 125 11.67 -23.88 -0.86
N GLU A 126 11.96 -23.68 0.43
CA GLU A 126 12.96 -24.46 1.17
C GLU A 126 12.29 -25.48 2.09
N GLY A 127 11.89 -26.63 1.54
CA GLY A 127 11.48 -27.76 2.37
C GLY A 127 10.57 -28.76 1.69
N GLU A 128 11.13 -29.54 0.77
CA GLU A 128 10.71 -30.93 0.48
C GLU A 128 11.71 -31.52 -0.54
N GLU A 129 12.95 -31.75 -0.11
CA GLU A 129 13.77 -32.79 -0.73
C GLU A 129 13.28 -34.14 -0.19
N ASP A 130 12.38 -34.78 -0.93
CA ASP A 130 11.95 -36.16 -0.67
C ASP A 130 13.13 -37.12 -0.85
N GLU A 131 13.91 -37.33 0.21
CA GLU A 131 14.74 -38.51 0.37
C GLU A 131 13.83 -39.72 0.65
N ASN A 132 13.33 -40.38 -0.40
CA ASN A 132 12.99 -41.81 -0.30
C ASN A 132 12.97 -42.52 -1.65
N ASP A 133 14.08 -43.15 -2.04
CA ASP A 133 13.99 -44.40 -2.79
C ASP A 133 15.02 -45.41 -2.29
N SER A 134 14.59 -46.16 -1.28
CA SER A 134 15.27 -47.36 -0.79
C SER A 134 14.69 -48.60 -1.43
N THR A 135 15.42 -49.13 -2.42
CA THR A 135 15.65 -50.57 -2.66
C THR A 135 14.45 -51.54 -2.58
N ALA A 136 14.04 -52.07 -3.73
CA ALA A 136 13.57 -53.45 -3.84
C ALA A 136 13.99 -54.07 -5.18
N THR A 137 14.76 -55.15 -5.09
CA THR A 137 15.18 -56.01 -6.20
C THR A 137 14.19 -57.17 -6.36
N GLN A 138 13.82 -57.51 -7.61
CA GLN A 138 14.03 -58.82 -8.27
C GLN A 138 12.95 -59.17 -9.31
N ASN A 139 13.42 -59.27 -10.56
CA ASN A 139 13.27 -60.32 -11.58
C ASN A 139 11.89 -60.79 -12.10
N GLY A 140 11.76 -60.76 -13.44
CA GLY A 140 10.86 -61.66 -14.19
C GLY A 140 10.70 -61.36 -15.69
N THR A 141 11.64 -61.86 -16.50
CA THR A 141 11.51 -62.42 -17.89
C THR A 141 10.95 -61.60 -19.05
N ASP A 142 11.86 -61.25 -19.97
CA ASP A 142 12.02 -61.62 -21.40
C ASP A 142 10.81 -61.91 -22.33
N ASP A 143 11.09 -61.64 -23.62
CA ASP A 143 10.37 -61.90 -24.88
C ASP A 143 9.43 -60.75 -25.34
N ASP A 144 9.36 -60.28 -26.58
CA ASP A 144 10.19 -60.21 -27.79
C ASP A 144 9.25 -59.57 -28.86
N ASP A 145 9.82 -58.97 -29.90
CA ASP A 145 9.25 -58.75 -31.25
C ASP A 145 8.28 -57.58 -31.55
N ASP A 146 8.89 -56.56 -32.17
CA ASP A 146 8.73 -56.14 -33.58
C ASP A 146 7.47 -55.41 -34.13
N ASP A 147 7.84 -54.38 -34.92
CA ASP A 147 7.21 -53.82 -36.12
C ASP A 147 5.88 -53.07 -36.01
N ASP A 148 5.54 -52.10 -36.85
CA ASP A 148 6.21 -51.11 -37.72
C ASP A 148 5.01 -50.30 -38.29
N ASP A 149 5.32 -49.17 -38.92
CA ASP A 149 4.54 -48.58 -40.02
C ASP A 149 3.29 -47.70 -39.73
N GLN A 150 3.56 -46.40 -39.69
CA GLN A 150 3.05 -45.35 -40.57
C GLN A 150 1.59 -45.36 -41.13
N THR A 151 1.04 -44.15 -41.04
CA THR A 151 0.26 -43.42 -42.07
C THR A 151 -1.18 -43.87 -42.34
N THR A 152 -2.14 -42.97 -42.15
CA THR A 152 -2.63 -42.05 -43.21
C THR A 152 -3.88 -41.30 -42.74
N GLN A 153 -3.95 -40.04 -43.16
CA GLN A 153 -5.14 -39.21 -43.18
C GLN A 153 -6.27 -39.90 -43.97
N THR A 154 -7.53 -39.62 -43.64
CA THR A 154 -8.44 -38.96 -44.58
C THR A 154 -9.71 -38.49 -43.89
N ASP A 155 -10.10 -37.29 -44.32
CA ASP A 155 -11.35 -36.60 -44.06
C ASP A 155 -12.58 -37.48 -44.31
N ASN A 156 -13.66 -37.27 -43.53
CA ASN A 156 -14.92 -36.98 -44.19
C ASN A 156 -15.92 -36.18 -43.36
N THR A 157 -16.54 -35.29 -44.12
CA THR A 157 -17.48 -34.22 -43.84
C THR A 157 -18.90 -34.66 -43.45
N ASN A 158 -19.52 -33.89 -42.52
CA ASN A 158 -20.92 -33.37 -42.44
C ASN A 158 -22.12 -34.35 -42.56
N PRO A 159 -23.40 -33.95 -42.32
CA PRO A 159 -23.92 -32.74 -41.68
C PRO A 159 -25.04 -32.97 -40.63
N ARG A 160 -25.22 -31.90 -39.84
CA ARG A 160 -26.48 -31.30 -39.35
C ARG A 160 -27.79 -31.84 -39.96
N THR A 161 -28.76 -32.12 -39.09
CA THR A 161 -30.19 -32.01 -39.42
C THR A 161 -30.92 -31.26 -38.31
N GLU A 162 -31.94 -30.52 -38.73
CA GLU A 162 -32.53 -29.36 -38.11
C GLU A 162 -34.05 -29.59 -38.00
N ILE A 163 -34.69 -28.92 -37.02
CA ILE A 163 -36.08 -28.40 -37.05
C ILE A 163 -37.25 -29.28 -36.56
N GLY A 164 -38.04 -28.68 -35.64
CA GLY A 164 -39.52 -28.81 -35.50
C GLY A 164 -40.00 -28.74 -34.04
N GLN A 165 -40.31 -27.58 -33.45
CA GLN A 165 -41.66 -26.93 -33.30
C GLN A 165 -42.72 -27.81 -32.59
N ARG A 166 -43.66 -27.39 -31.72
CA ARG A 166 -44.06 -26.18 -30.94
C ARG A 166 -45.40 -26.54 -30.24
N GLY A 167 -45.73 -25.98 -29.06
CA GLY A 167 -47.08 -25.93 -28.43
C GLY A 167 -47.25 -26.88 -27.22
N GLU A 168 -47.43 -26.46 -25.96
CA GLU A 168 -48.44 -25.62 -25.24
C GLU A 168 -49.55 -26.46 -24.55
N GLU A 169 -49.98 -25.98 -23.36
CA GLU A 169 -51.09 -26.40 -22.47
C GLU A 169 -50.73 -27.45 -21.39
N GLU A 170 -50.53 -27.12 -20.10
CA GLU A 170 -51.40 -26.59 -19.01
C GLU A 170 -52.18 -27.66 -18.22
N GLU A 171 -52.26 -27.42 -16.90
CA GLU A 171 -53.06 -28.04 -15.82
C GLU A 171 -52.52 -29.30 -15.11
N GLU A 172 -52.11 -29.12 -13.84
CA GLU A 172 -52.70 -29.82 -12.67
C GLU A 172 -52.17 -29.19 -11.36
N GLU A 173 -52.97 -28.30 -10.76
CA GLU A 173 -52.88 -27.93 -9.34
C GLU A 173 -53.70 -28.94 -8.52
N GLN A 174 -53.15 -29.47 -7.41
CA GLN A 174 -53.75 -29.43 -6.06
C GLN A 174 -53.07 -30.39 -5.06
N GLN A 175 -53.00 -29.91 -3.81
CA GLN A 175 -52.84 -30.63 -2.54
C GLN A 175 -51.41 -31.00 -2.09
N GLN A 176 -50.84 -30.15 -1.21
CA GLN A 176 -50.53 -30.54 0.18
C GLN A 176 -50.07 -29.33 0.99
N GLU A 177 -50.99 -28.79 1.80
CA GLU A 177 -50.68 -28.00 2.98
C GLU A 177 -50.41 -28.94 4.17
N GLU A 178 -49.52 -28.46 5.05
CA GLU A 178 -49.24 -28.92 6.43
C GLU A 178 -48.36 -30.16 6.65
N GLY A 179 -47.12 -29.88 7.08
CA GLY A 179 -46.33 -30.79 7.93
C GLY A 179 -44.84 -30.76 7.63
N GLU A 180 -44.06 -30.09 8.49
CA GLU A 180 -42.64 -30.35 8.86
C GLU A 180 -42.04 -29.03 9.38
N GLU A 181 -42.31 -28.68 10.65
CA GLU A 181 -41.41 -28.96 11.78
C GLU A 181 -39.90 -28.77 11.46
N LYS A 182 -39.40 -27.62 11.95
CA LYS A 182 -38.06 -27.41 12.53
C LYS A 182 -36.94 -28.23 11.91
N LYS A 183 -36.24 -27.62 10.95
CA LYS A 183 -34.83 -27.92 10.73
C LYS A 183 -34.00 -26.78 11.29
N GLU A 184 -33.22 -27.15 12.28
CA GLU A 184 -32.34 -26.32 13.08
C GLU A 184 -31.38 -25.51 12.20
N THR A 185 -31.28 -24.24 12.55
CA THR A 185 -30.20 -23.32 12.23
C THR A 185 -28.88 -23.90 12.70
N GLY A 186 -28.11 -24.47 11.79
CA GLY A 186 -26.66 -24.56 11.88
C GLY A 186 -26.08 -23.49 10.98
N GLU A 187 -26.05 -22.26 11.47
CA GLU A 187 -25.17 -21.24 10.89
C GLU A 187 -23.75 -21.71 11.23
N GLU A 188 -23.03 -22.15 10.20
CA GLU A 188 -21.58 -22.29 10.28
C GLU A 188 -21.04 -20.87 10.45
N GLU A 189 -20.78 -20.49 11.70
CA GLU A 189 -19.88 -19.38 12.02
C GLU A 189 -18.51 -19.80 11.46
N GLU A 190 -18.20 -19.34 10.25
CA GLU A 190 -16.82 -19.22 9.82
C GLU A 190 -16.18 -18.23 10.80
N GLU A 191 -15.53 -18.77 11.83
CA GLU A 191 -14.55 -18.02 12.62
C GLU A 191 -13.52 -17.51 11.61
N GLU A 192 -13.67 -16.24 11.21
CA GLU A 192 -12.59 -15.45 10.64
C GLU A 192 -11.46 -15.50 11.65
N LYS A 193 -10.55 -16.47 11.49
CA LYS A 193 -9.26 -16.40 12.15
C LYS A 193 -8.65 -15.11 11.65
N GLU A 194 -8.59 -14.10 12.52
CA GLU A 194 -7.70 -12.97 12.35
C GLU A 194 -6.31 -13.56 12.11
N GLU A 195 -5.91 -13.69 10.85
CA GLU A 195 -4.52 -13.86 10.50
C GLU A 195 -3.84 -12.66 11.14
N LYS A 196 -2.98 -12.89 12.12
CA LYS A 196 -2.05 -11.86 12.55
C LYS A 196 -1.32 -11.44 11.27
N GLU A 197 -1.58 -10.23 10.79
CA GLU A 197 -0.81 -9.65 9.69
C GLU A 197 0.64 -9.47 10.22
N GLU A 198 1.41 -10.55 10.16
CA GLU A 198 2.86 -10.52 10.34
C GLU A 198 3.45 -9.87 9.09
N GLY A 199 4.03 -8.69 9.24
CA GLY A 199 4.62 -7.96 8.12
C GLY A 199 4.16 -6.51 8.00
N VAL A 200 4.57 -5.87 6.90
CA VAL A 200 4.16 -4.52 6.54
C VAL A 200 2.67 -4.50 6.21
N ARG A 201 1.92 -3.60 6.83
CA ARG A 201 0.46 -3.51 6.66
C ARG A 201 0.10 -2.44 5.64
N PHE A 202 -1.02 -2.64 4.94
CA PHE A 202 -1.55 -1.67 3.98
C PHE A 202 -3.08 -1.54 4.08
N GLN A 203 -3.57 -0.31 4.09
CA GLN A 203 -4.99 0.01 4.26
C GLN A 203 -5.47 1.12 3.30
N VAL A 204 -6.70 0.98 2.80
CA VAL A 204 -7.37 2.07 2.08
C VAL A 204 -7.87 3.10 3.08
N TRP A 205 -7.44 4.35 2.91
CA TRP A 205 -7.85 5.44 3.79
C TRP A 205 -7.75 6.80 3.10
N ASP A 206 -8.81 7.58 3.16
CA ASP A 206 -8.85 8.96 2.70
C ASP A 206 -8.44 9.92 3.83
N VAL A 207 -7.22 10.45 3.73
CA VAL A 207 -6.66 11.41 4.70
C VAL A 207 -7.55 12.62 4.95
N LEU A 208 -8.35 13.06 3.96
CA LEU A 208 -9.18 14.24 4.05
C LEU A 208 -10.60 13.97 4.55
N HIS A 209 -11.14 12.77 4.31
CA HIS A 209 -12.57 12.49 4.50
C HIS A 209 -12.89 11.38 5.50
N ASP A 210 -12.00 10.41 5.71
CA ASP A 210 -12.32 9.29 6.59
C ASP A 210 -12.28 9.73 8.07
N PRO A 211 -13.35 9.55 8.84
CA PRO A 211 -13.42 10.08 10.20
C PRO A 211 -12.52 9.32 11.19
N HIS A 212 -12.31 8.03 10.96
CA HIS A 212 -11.50 7.18 11.83
C HIS A 212 -10.03 7.26 11.43
N LEU A 213 -9.17 7.65 12.37
CA LEU A 213 -7.72 7.73 12.15
C LEU A 213 -7.12 6.31 12.14
N PRO A 214 -6.17 6.00 11.24
CA PRO A 214 -5.35 4.81 11.37
C PRO A 214 -4.55 4.90 12.67
N SER A 215 -4.41 3.78 13.36
CA SER A 215 -3.71 3.69 14.64
C SER A 215 -2.57 2.67 14.55
N PRO A 216 -1.49 2.89 15.31
CA PRO A 216 -0.42 1.92 15.42
C PRO A 216 -0.92 0.64 16.09
N THR A 217 -0.22 -0.47 15.84
CA THR A 217 -0.43 -1.72 16.58
C THR A 217 -0.12 -1.47 18.07
N PRO A 218 -1.02 -1.85 19.00
CA PRO A 218 -0.76 -1.66 20.42
C PRO A 218 0.50 -2.43 20.83
N HIS A 219 1.52 -1.72 21.29
CA HIS A 219 2.64 -2.34 21.98
C HIS A 219 2.24 -2.58 23.43
N SER A 220 2.62 -3.72 23.98
CA SER A 220 2.30 -4.10 25.35
C SER A 220 2.74 -3.02 26.35
N GLY A 221 1.79 -2.22 26.83
CA GLY A 221 1.98 -1.23 27.90
C GLY A 221 2.06 0.24 27.49
N ASP A 222 1.89 0.59 26.21
CA ASP A 222 1.80 1.99 25.77
C ASP A 222 0.37 2.36 25.34
N ASP A 223 -0.31 3.16 26.15
CA ASP A 223 -1.64 3.73 25.86
C ASP A 223 -1.54 5.04 25.04
N SER A 224 -0.34 5.41 24.54
CA SER A 224 -0.18 6.64 23.77
C SER A 224 -0.91 6.54 22.42
N SER A 225 -1.84 7.47 22.22
CA SER A 225 -2.55 7.61 20.95
C SER A 225 -1.67 8.33 19.94
N GLY A 226 -1.34 7.67 18.83
CA GLY A 226 -0.71 8.29 17.65
C GLY A 226 0.63 7.68 17.28
N TRP A 227 1.15 8.13 16.14
CA TRP A 227 2.33 7.58 15.47
C TRP A 227 3.62 8.27 15.91
N ASP A 228 4.72 7.51 15.97
CA ASP A 228 6.08 8.04 16.14
C ASP A 228 6.53 8.81 14.92
N VAL A 229 6.27 8.23 13.76
CA VAL A 229 6.73 8.74 12.47
C VAL A 229 5.54 8.74 11.51
N VAL A 230 5.26 9.91 10.93
CA VAL A 230 4.37 10.04 9.77
C VAL A 230 5.21 10.50 8.58
N LEU A 231 5.12 9.78 7.48
CA LEU A 231 5.87 10.03 6.25
C LEU A 231 4.94 10.52 5.16
N ASP A 232 5.44 11.42 4.34
CA ASP A 232 4.77 11.89 3.13
C ASP A 232 5.82 12.09 2.04
N LYS A 233 5.73 11.30 0.97
CA LYS A 233 6.57 11.41 -0.22
C LYS A 233 5.74 11.92 -1.41
N GLY A 234 5.24 13.15 -1.29
CA GLY A 234 4.52 13.89 -2.35
C GLY A 234 3.00 13.76 -2.32
N THR A 235 2.44 13.20 -1.25
CA THR A 235 0.98 13.10 -1.07
C THR A 235 0.38 14.47 -0.81
N PHE A 236 1.04 15.30 0.01
CA PHE A 236 0.64 16.68 0.19
C PHE A 236 0.59 17.46 -1.13
N ASP A 237 1.56 17.25 -2.03
CA ASP A 237 1.57 17.86 -3.36
C ASP A 237 0.34 17.48 -4.18
N ALA A 238 0.06 16.18 -4.31
CA ALA A 238 -1.10 15.69 -5.06
C ALA A 238 -2.41 16.22 -4.46
N VAL A 239 -2.55 16.19 -3.14
CA VAL A 239 -3.72 16.71 -2.42
C VAL A 239 -3.94 18.20 -2.69
N CYS A 240 -2.87 19.01 -2.70
CA CYS A 240 -2.95 20.44 -2.98
C CYS A 240 -3.35 20.76 -4.42
N LEU A 241 -3.13 19.83 -5.36
CA LEU A 241 -3.53 19.96 -6.77
C LEU A 241 -4.99 19.58 -7.03
N SER A 242 -5.76 19.18 -6.01
CA SER A 242 -7.16 18.73 -6.15
C SER A 242 -8.16 19.84 -6.48
N GLY A 243 -7.81 21.09 -6.18
CA GLY A 243 -8.72 22.24 -6.28
C GLY A 243 -9.82 22.27 -5.21
N LEU A 244 -9.74 21.41 -4.20
CA LEU A 244 -10.61 21.47 -3.04
C LEU A 244 -10.26 22.69 -2.16
N PRO A 245 -11.27 23.37 -1.58
CA PRO A 245 -11.01 24.53 -0.74
C PRO A 245 -10.32 24.13 0.57
N ASP A 246 -9.40 24.99 1.02
CA ASP A 246 -8.69 24.90 2.30
C ASP A 246 -7.98 23.55 2.53
N VAL A 247 -7.58 22.87 1.45
CA VAL A 247 -7.08 21.49 1.52
C VAL A 247 -5.75 21.41 2.28
N GLU A 248 -4.90 22.44 2.18
CA GLU A 248 -3.63 22.52 2.90
C GLU A 248 -3.85 22.56 4.41
N VAL A 249 -4.85 23.33 4.84
CA VAL A 249 -5.22 23.48 6.25
C VAL A 249 -5.80 22.19 6.80
N ARG A 250 -6.68 21.54 6.03
CA ARG A 250 -7.28 20.26 6.40
C ARG A 250 -6.22 19.17 6.50
N TYR A 251 -5.33 19.06 5.51
CA TYR A 251 -4.27 18.05 5.51
C TYR A 251 -3.31 18.23 6.70
N ALA A 252 -2.85 19.46 6.95
CA ALA A 252 -1.96 19.74 8.07
C ALA A 252 -2.63 19.47 9.44
N SER A 253 -3.92 19.76 9.60
CA SER A 253 -4.70 19.38 10.79
C SER A 253 -4.75 17.85 10.97
N ARG A 254 -4.94 17.11 9.88
CA ARG A 254 -4.98 15.65 9.90
C ARG A 254 -3.64 15.03 10.28
N VAL A 255 -2.54 15.50 9.69
CA VAL A 255 -1.17 15.09 10.08
C VAL A 255 -0.93 15.32 11.58
N ARG A 256 -1.35 16.47 12.12
CA ARG A 256 -1.22 16.76 13.56
C ARG A 256 -2.02 15.81 14.44
N SER A 257 -3.19 15.37 14.00
CA SER A 257 -4.03 14.42 14.73
C SER A 257 -3.46 13.00 14.76
N LEU A 258 -2.63 12.64 13.76
CA LEU A 258 -1.99 11.33 13.65
C LEU A 258 -0.81 11.18 14.60
N LEU A 259 -0.03 12.24 14.82
CA LEU A 259 1.19 12.18 15.62
C LEU A 259 0.92 12.12 17.11
N ARG A 260 1.71 11.33 17.86
CA ARG A 260 1.81 11.47 19.31
C ARG A 260 2.67 12.69 19.69
N PRO A 261 2.56 13.26 20.91
CA PRO A 261 3.51 14.27 21.38
C PRO A 261 4.96 13.76 21.28
N GLY A 262 5.85 14.56 20.72
CA GLY A 262 7.24 14.18 20.42
C GLY A 262 7.43 13.44 19.08
N GLY A 263 6.37 12.91 18.47
CA GLY A 263 6.42 12.26 17.16
C GLY A 263 6.78 13.21 16.04
N ILE A 264 7.31 12.67 14.94
CA ILE A 264 7.83 13.42 13.81
C ILE A 264 7.03 13.22 12.53
N PHE A 265 6.92 14.28 11.73
CA PHE A 265 6.39 14.27 10.39
C PHE A 265 7.48 14.64 9.39
N LEU A 266 7.81 13.73 8.48
CA LEU A 266 8.81 13.94 7.43
C LEU A 266 8.11 14.01 6.08
N VAL A 267 8.05 15.21 5.50
CA VAL A 267 7.42 15.48 4.21
C VAL A 267 8.46 15.79 3.16
N THR A 268 8.26 15.25 1.95
CA THR A 268 9.00 15.58 0.73
C THR A 268 8.03 16.16 -0.29
N SER A 269 8.40 17.29 -0.90
CA SER A 269 7.56 17.99 -1.88
C SER A 269 8.37 18.56 -3.05
N CYS A 270 7.79 18.56 -4.26
CA CYS A 270 8.31 19.28 -5.43
C CYS A 270 7.57 20.58 -5.77
N ASN A 271 6.38 20.82 -5.21
CA ASN A 271 5.64 22.06 -5.46
C ASN A 271 5.89 23.14 -4.39
N TRP A 272 6.40 22.76 -3.22
CA TRP A 272 6.58 23.66 -2.09
C TRP A 272 8.05 23.81 -1.71
N THR A 273 8.47 25.05 -1.52
CA THR A 273 9.77 25.36 -0.91
C THR A 273 9.76 25.03 0.59
N GLU A 274 10.95 24.91 1.18
CA GLU A 274 11.10 24.73 2.64
C GLU A 274 10.29 25.77 3.46
N ALA A 275 10.35 27.04 3.06
CA ALA A 275 9.65 28.13 3.75
C ALA A 275 8.13 28.05 3.61
N GLU A 276 7.62 27.54 2.49
CA GLU A 276 6.18 27.37 2.27
C GLU A 276 5.65 26.17 3.05
N LEU A 277 6.40 25.07 3.10
CA LEU A 277 6.07 23.93 3.97
C LEU A 277 6.02 24.37 5.44
N GLN A 278 6.99 25.15 5.93
CA GLN A 278 6.93 25.70 7.29
C GLN A 278 5.67 26.54 7.51
N ALA A 279 5.31 27.41 6.58
CA ALA A 279 4.12 28.25 6.68
C ALA A 279 2.81 27.44 6.70
N TRP A 280 2.78 26.29 6.02
CA TRP A 280 1.63 25.38 6.04
C TRP A 280 1.56 24.50 7.28
N PHE A 281 2.69 24.08 7.88
CA PHE A 281 2.67 23.11 8.97
C PHE A 281 2.87 23.71 10.36
N GLU A 282 3.68 24.77 10.52
CA GLU A 282 3.94 25.39 11.84
C GLU A 282 2.89 26.43 12.24
N ASP A 283 2.50 27.29 11.30
CA ASP A 283 1.75 28.53 11.57
C ASP A 283 0.22 28.35 11.56
N LEU A 284 -0.28 27.13 11.39
CA LEU A 284 -1.71 26.91 11.30
C LEU A 284 -2.42 26.92 12.66
N PRO A 285 -3.50 27.73 12.80
CA PRO A 285 -4.42 27.61 13.91
C PRO A 285 -4.98 26.18 13.91
N ASP A 286 -4.91 25.55 15.07
CA ASP A 286 -5.53 24.25 15.28
C ASP A 286 -6.70 24.43 16.22
N PRO A 287 -7.93 24.35 15.70
CA PRO A 287 -9.13 24.53 16.51
C PRO A 287 -9.28 23.45 17.58
N ASP A 288 -8.61 22.31 17.40
CA ASP A 288 -8.77 21.10 18.21
C ASP A 288 -7.59 20.86 19.18
N THR A 289 -6.61 21.78 19.20
CA THR A 289 -5.48 21.81 20.15
C THR A 289 -4.57 20.57 20.14
N HIS A 290 -4.39 19.92 18.99
CA HIS A 290 -3.55 18.73 18.78
C HIS A 290 -2.04 19.00 18.85
N GLY A 291 -1.55 19.93 19.67
CA GLY A 291 -0.13 20.31 19.76
C GLY A 291 0.34 21.05 18.50
N ARG A 292 1.53 21.68 18.50
CA ARG A 292 2.07 22.40 17.32
C ARG A 292 3.15 21.57 16.65
N LEU A 293 3.30 21.74 15.34
CA LEU A 293 4.48 21.27 14.62
C LEU A 293 5.56 22.35 14.62
N GLN A 294 6.80 21.93 14.77
CA GLN A 294 7.97 22.80 14.68
C GLN A 294 9.03 22.10 13.86
N GLN A 295 9.70 22.81 12.94
CA GLN A 295 10.78 22.23 12.17
C GLN A 295 11.86 21.71 13.11
N ALA A 296 12.16 20.43 12.97
CA ALA A 296 13.24 19.75 13.64
C ALA A 296 14.35 19.35 12.66
N GLY A 297 14.08 19.13 11.38
CA GLY A 297 15.14 18.72 10.46
C GLY A 297 14.84 19.05 9.02
N ARG A 298 15.80 18.72 8.16
CA ARG A 298 15.64 18.74 6.72
C ARG A 298 16.58 17.73 6.07
N ILE A 299 16.24 17.31 4.87
CA ILE A 299 17.11 16.52 4.01
C ILE A 299 17.69 17.46 2.95
N GLU A 300 19.02 17.46 2.81
CA GLU A 300 19.68 18.32 1.82
C GLU A 300 19.80 17.62 0.46
N TYR A 301 19.25 18.26 -0.57
CA TYR A 301 19.37 17.83 -1.96
C TYR A 301 20.41 18.67 -2.72
N PRO A 302 21.03 18.12 -3.79
CA PRO A 302 21.88 18.90 -4.68
C PRO A 302 21.15 20.17 -5.17
N SER A 303 21.73 21.33 -4.91
CA SER A 303 21.15 22.62 -5.31
C SER A 303 21.87 23.19 -6.52
N PHE A 304 21.14 23.71 -7.50
CA PHE A 304 21.69 24.51 -8.58
C PHE A 304 21.59 25.99 -8.22
N SER A 305 22.60 26.79 -8.55
CA SER A 305 22.58 28.24 -8.34
C SER A 305 22.58 28.97 -9.67
N PHE A 306 21.56 29.79 -9.92
CA PHE A 306 21.52 30.68 -11.08
C PHE A 306 21.19 32.10 -10.62
N GLY A 307 22.02 33.08 -10.99
CA GLY A 307 21.81 34.49 -10.62
C GLY A 307 21.82 34.78 -9.11
N GLY A 308 22.44 33.91 -8.30
CA GLY A 308 22.47 34.05 -6.83
C GLY A 308 21.29 33.41 -6.10
N VAL A 309 20.33 32.84 -6.83
CA VAL A 309 19.22 32.05 -6.27
C VAL A 309 19.59 30.57 -6.32
N LYS A 310 19.51 29.89 -5.17
CA LYS A 310 19.60 28.43 -5.10
C LYS A 310 18.23 27.82 -5.36
N GLY A 311 18.14 26.90 -6.30
CA GLY A 311 16.97 26.05 -6.55
C GLY A 311 17.28 24.60 -6.25
N GLN A 312 16.30 23.90 -5.68
CA GLN A 312 16.27 22.44 -5.56
C GLN A 312 15.00 21.96 -6.29
N THR A 313 15.04 20.73 -6.81
CA THR A 313 13.88 20.10 -7.46
C THR A 313 12.84 19.62 -6.45
N VAL A 314 13.29 19.34 -5.21
CA VAL A 314 12.47 18.89 -4.10
C VAL A 314 12.93 19.53 -2.78
N SER A 315 12.01 19.67 -1.84
CA SER A 315 12.27 20.05 -0.45
C SER A 315 11.82 18.91 0.45
N SER A 316 12.64 18.49 1.43
CA SER A 316 12.13 17.64 2.52
C SER A 316 12.41 18.23 3.89
N ILE A 317 11.35 18.33 4.71
CA ILE A 317 11.40 18.88 6.06
C ILE A 317 10.87 17.84 7.05
N CYS A 318 11.59 17.72 8.17
CA CYS A 318 11.12 17.03 9.36
C CYS A 318 10.54 18.05 10.35
N PHE A 319 9.30 17.85 10.77
CA PHE A 319 8.64 18.55 11.85
C PHE A 319 8.49 17.64 13.06
N GLN A 320 8.59 18.18 14.26
CA GLN A 320 8.28 17.47 15.50
C GLN A 320 7.04 18.09 16.16
N LYS A 321 6.15 17.23 16.67
CA LYS A 321 4.98 17.66 17.43
C LYS A 321 5.34 17.97 18.88
N SER A 322 4.97 19.16 19.35
CA SER A 322 5.08 19.57 20.75
C SER A 322 3.99 18.97 21.63
#